data_AF-A0A1G5INY1-F1
#
_entry.id   AF-A0A1G5INY1-F1
#
_cell.length_a   1.000
_cell.length_b   1.000
_cell.length_c   1.000
_cell.angle_alpha   90.00
_cell.angle_beta   90.00
_cell.angle_gamma   90.00
#
_symmetry.space_group_name_H-M   'P 1'
#
loop_
_entity.id
_entity.type
_entity.pdbx_description
1 polymer ?
#
loop_
_entity_poly.entity_id
_entity_poly.type
_entity_poly.pdbx_seq_one_letter_code
_entity_poly.pdbx_strand_id
1 'polypeptide(L)'
;MNKVYTAQEVADKLKIKKSTVYDLIKRGELSSSKVGKQLRVSEEQLSQYLKGSECSASSAQSYDHQPESSLLKRDYLLHSSGLIISGQASPALDLLLNQLPTHPDNLPVLQSHMNTYNGLYSLYFEKVHIACASASPEDIHSLIPVSH
;
A
#
# COMPACT_ATOMS: atom_id res chain seq x y z
N MET A 1 -7.91 -21.63 31.94
CA MET A 1 -9.28 -21.91 31.47
C MET A 1 -9.52 -21.05 30.23
N ASN A 2 -9.71 -21.65 29.06
CA ASN A 2 -9.99 -20.90 27.83
C ASN A 2 -11.41 -20.33 27.90
N LYS A 3 -11.54 -19.00 28.00
CA LYS A 3 -12.84 -18.33 27.98
C LYS A 3 -13.38 -18.34 26.55
N VAL A 4 -14.63 -18.78 26.41
CA VAL A 4 -15.34 -18.84 25.13
C VAL A 4 -16.61 -18.00 25.23
N TYR A 5 -16.85 -17.18 24.20
CA TYR A 5 -17.95 -16.23 24.11
C TYR A 5 -18.98 -16.70 23.09
N THR A 6 -20.24 -16.37 23.34
CA THR A 6 -21.33 -16.44 22.36
C THR A 6 -21.26 -15.27 21.38
N ALA A 7 -21.93 -15.42 20.23
CA ALA A 7 -22.07 -14.31 19.28
C ALA A 7 -22.71 -13.05 19.91
N GLN A 8 -23.56 -13.22 20.93
CA GLN A 8 -24.17 -12.09 21.64
C GLN A 8 -23.14 -11.38 22.52
N GLU A 9 -22.38 -12.11 23.34
CA GLU A 9 -21.35 -11.51 24.20
C GLU A 9 -20.22 -10.84 23.40
N VAL A 10 -19.90 -11.37 22.22
CA VAL A 10 -18.97 -10.72 21.29
C VAL A 10 -19.54 -9.40 20.77
N ALA A 11 -20.84 -9.38 20.44
CA ALA A 11 -21.53 -8.17 19.98
C ALA A 11 -21.50 -7.07 21.06
N ASP A 12 -21.76 -7.45 22.31
CA ASP A 12 -21.75 -6.54 23.45
C ASP A 12 -20.33 -5.99 23.73
N LYS A 13 -19.29 -6.81 23.58
CA LYS A 13 -17.88 -6.40 23.72
C LYS A 13 -17.41 -5.46 22.62
N LEU A 14 -17.76 -5.74 21.36
CA LEU A 14 -17.41 -4.91 20.20
C LEU A 14 -18.34 -3.71 20.01
N LYS A 15 -19.43 -3.61 20.79
CA LYS A 15 -20.49 -2.60 20.67
C LYS A 15 -21.14 -2.56 19.27
N ILE A 16 -21.38 -3.74 18.69
CA ILE A 16 -22.02 -3.89 17.37
C ILE A 16 -23.27 -4.76 17.46
N LYS A 17 -24.03 -4.87 16.35
CA LYS A 17 -25.22 -5.73 16.29
C LYS A 17 -24.82 -7.21 16.20
N LYS A 18 -25.63 -8.09 16.79
CA LYS A 18 -25.46 -9.56 16.69
C LYS A 18 -25.41 -10.06 15.24
N SER A 19 -26.20 -9.47 14.34
CA SER A 19 -26.19 -9.78 12.91
C SER A 19 -24.81 -9.56 12.29
N THR A 20 -24.16 -8.44 12.64
CA THR A 20 -22.82 -8.10 12.15
C THR A 20 -21.78 -9.10 12.64
N VAL A 21 -21.90 -9.64 13.85
CA VAL A 21 -21.01 -10.70 14.33
C VAL A 21 -21.13 -11.97 13.49
N TYR A 22 -22.35 -12.36 13.09
CA TYR A 22 -22.54 -13.49 12.17
C TYR A 22 -21.96 -13.20 10.78
N ASP A 23 -22.12 -11.97 10.29
CA ASP A 23 -21.54 -11.56 9.01
C ASP A 23 -20.00 -11.61 9.03
N LEU A 24 -19.37 -11.13 10.11
CA LEU A 24 -17.92 -11.19 10.31
C LEU A 24 -17.40 -12.65 10.34
N ILE A 25 -18.15 -13.54 11.00
CA ILE A 25 -17.82 -14.97 11.02
C ILE A 25 -17.98 -15.58 9.62
N LYS A 26 -19.05 -15.25 8.90
CA LYS A 26 -19.30 -15.77 7.56
C LYS A 26 -18.30 -15.27 6.52
N ARG A 27 -17.81 -14.03 6.68
CA ARG A 27 -16.74 -13.42 5.87
C ARG A 27 -15.35 -13.99 6.19
N GLY A 28 -15.20 -14.71 7.30
CA GLY A 28 -13.93 -15.26 7.76
C GLY A 28 -13.02 -14.24 8.47
N GLU A 29 -13.54 -13.03 8.75
CA GLU A 29 -12.82 -11.98 9.48
C GLU A 29 -12.70 -12.30 10.96
N LEU A 30 -13.74 -12.92 11.54
CA LEU A 30 -13.75 -13.37 12.93
C LEU A 30 -13.76 -14.90 13.01
N SER A 31 -12.65 -15.46 13.50
CA SER A 31 -12.52 -16.90 13.74
C SER A 31 -13.53 -17.38 14.78
N SER A 32 -14.23 -18.47 14.49
CA SER A 32 -15.17 -19.10 15.41
C SER A 32 -15.06 -20.62 15.35
N SER A 33 -15.39 -21.24 16.47
CA SER A 33 -15.44 -22.69 16.64
C SER A 33 -16.89 -23.14 16.79
N LYS A 34 -17.30 -24.10 15.98
CA LYS A 34 -18.63 -24.69 16.07
C LYS A 34 -18.68 -25.72 17.19
N VAL A 35 -19.50 -25.47 18.20
CA VAL A 35 -19.73 -26.41 19.32
C VAL A 35 -21.19 -26.86 19.25
N GLY A 36 -21.39 -28.05 18.67
CA GLY A 36 -22.73 -28.58 18.38
C GLY A 36 -23.47 -27.74 17.33
N LYS A 37 -24.67 -27.27 17.68
CA LYS A 37 -25.50 -26.38 16.81
C LYS A 37 -25.19 -24.89 16.96
N GLN A 38 -24.28 -24.52 17.88
CA GLN A 38 -23.99 -23.12 18.19
C GLN A 38 -22.54 -22.75 17.85
N LEU A 39 -22.31 -21.48 17.54
CA LEU A 39 -20.99 -20.90 17.29
C LEU A 39 -20.43 -20.31 18.60
N ARG A 40 -19.14 -20.55 18.85
CA ARG A 40 -18.38 -20.04 19.98
C ARG A 40 -17.14 -19.32 19.47
N VAL A 41 -16.77 -18.21 20.10
CA VAL A 41 -15.56 -17.44 19.78
C VAL A 41 -14.67 -17.46 21.01
N SER A 42 -13.46 -17.99 20.90
CA SER A 42 -12.49 -17.98 21.99
C SER A 42 -11.97 -16.57 22.26
N GLU A 43 -11.56 -16.29 23.49
CA GLU A 43 -10.94 -15.01 23.86
C GLU A 43 -9.69 -14.69 23.04
N GLU A 44 -8.90 -15.70 22.69
CA GLU A 44 -7.74 -15.59 21.80
C GLU A 44 -8.14 -15.14 20.39
N GLN A 45 -9.23 -15.70 19.85
CA GLN A 45 -9.74 -15.37 18.51
C GLN A 45 -10.29 -13.94 18.46
N LEU A 46 -11.00 -13.51 19.52
CA LEU A 46 -11.46 -12.15 19.65
C LEU A 46 -10.27 -11.18 19.78
N SER A 47 -9.28 -11.52 20.61
CA SER A 47 -8.08 -10.71 20.79
C SER A 47 -7.26 -10.60 19.50
N GLN A 48 -7.18 -11.68 18.72
CA GLN A 48 -6.54 -11.69 17.41
C GLN A 48 -7.28 -10.82 16.40
N TYR A 49 -8.61 -10.78 16.43
CA TYR A 49 -9.39 -9.85 15.61
C TYR A 49 -9.15 -8.38 16.00
N LEU A 50 -9.11 -8.07 17.30
CA LEU A 50 -8.80 -6.70 17.76
C LEU A 50 -7.35 -6.30 17.38
N LYS A 51 -6.35 -7.15 17.66
CA LYS A 51 -4.95 -6.91 17.25
C LYS A 51 -4.79 -6.85 15.73
N GLY A 52 -5.53 -7.69 15.03
CA GLY A 52 -5.64 -7.70 13.58
C GLY A 52 -6.14 -6.35 13.09
N SER A 53 -7.15 -5.75 13.72
CA SER A 53 -7.66 -4.40 13.39
C SER A 53 -6.64 -3.28 13.63
N GLU A 54 -5.71 -3.44 14.57
CA GLU A 54 -4.62 -2.46 14.82
C GLU A 54 -3.60 -2.47 13.66
N CYS A 55 -3.35 -3.63 13.05
CA CYS A 55 -2.58 -3.75 11.81
C CYS A 55 -3.42 -3.62 10.52
N SER A 56 -4.75 -3.80 10.60
CA SER A 56 -5.70 -3.92 9.47
C SER A 56 -6.63 -2.72 9.30
N ALA A 57 -6.30 -1.57 9.92
CA ALA A 57 -6.69 -0.27 9.36
C ALA A 57 -6.17 -0.09 7.92
N SER A 58 -5.41 -1.04 7.39
CA SER A 58 -4.92 -1.12 6.00
C SER A 58 -5.64 -2.14 5.10
N SER A 59 -6.75 -2.80 5.52
CA SER A 59 -7.32 -3.88 4.68
C SER A 59 -8.82 -4.19 4.78
N ALA A 60 -9.69 -3.23 5.11
CA ALA A 60 -11.12 -3.35 4.80
C ALA A 60 -11.40 -2.80 3.39
N GLN A 61 -11.59 -3.68 2.42
CA GLN A 61 -12.02 -3.35 1.06
C GLN A 61 -13.45 -2.81 1.06
N SER A 62 -13.58 -1.49 0.95
CA SER A 62 -14.72 -0.86 0.28
C SER A 62 -14.59 -1.16 -1.22
N TYR A 63 -15.68 -1.62 -1.84
CA TYR A 63 -15.87 -1.52 -3.29
C TYR A 63 -16.03 -0.04 -3.66
N ASP A 64 -14.94 0.71 -3.57
CA ASP A 64 -14.81 1.94 -4.32
C ASP A 64 -14.07 1.58 -5.61
N HIS A 65 -14.43 2.22 -6.73
CA HIS A 65 -13.71 2.07 -7.99
C HIS A 65 -12.32 2.75 -7.89
N GLN A 66 -11.50 2.30 -6.94
CA GLN A 66 -10.13 2.73 -6.81
C GLN A 66 -9.31 1.86 -7.78
N PRO A 67 -8.52 2.46 -8.68
CA PRO A 67 -7.77 1.66 -9.65
C PRO A 67 -6.85 0.71 -8.87
N GLU A 68 -7.13 -0.60 -8.99
CA GLU A 68 -6.32 -1.71 -8.52
C GLU A 68 -4.93 -1.62 -9.17
N SER A 69 -4.09 -0.73 -8.66
CA SER A 69 -2.67 -0.74 -8.95
C SER A 69 -1.97 -1.19 -7.68
N SER A 70 -1.33 -2.35 -7.77
CA SER A 70 -0.35 -2.87 -6.80
C SER A 70 0.74 -1.83 -6.43
N LEU A 71 0.81 -0.71 -7.13
CA LEU A 71 1.63 0.45 -6.82
C LEU A 71 1.35 1.00 -5.43
N LEU A 72 0.11 1.29 -5.03
CA LEU A 72 -0.15 1.95 -3.74
C LEU A 72 0.07 1.05 -2.52
N LYS A 73 0.06 -0.28 -2.69
CA LYS A 73 0.00 -1.25 -1.57
C LYS A 73 1.35 -1.87 -1.18
N ARG A 74 2.40 -1.69 -1.99
CA ARG A 74 3.76 -2.16 -1.69
C ARG A 74 4.73 -1.00 -1.77
N ASP A 75 5.52 -0.82 -0.72
CA ASP A 75 6.58 0.17 -0.66
C ASP A 75 7.87 -0.45 -1.21
N TYR A 76 7.94 -0.49 -2.54
CA TYR A 76 9.05 -1.07 -3.29
C TYR A 76 10.41 -0.42 -2.96
N LEU A 77 10.40 0.79 -2.39
CA LEU A 77 11.61 1.53 -2.03
C LEU A 77 12.16 1.19 -0.63
N LEU A 78 11.35 0.67 0.29
CA LEU A 78 11.80 0.38 1.68
C LEU A 78 12.95 -0.62 1.76
N HIS A 79 13.10 -1.48 0.74
CA HIS A 79 14.14 -2.52 0.68
C HIS A 79 14.90 -2.52 -0.65
N SER A 80 14.86 -1.43 -1.42
CA SER A 80 15.55 -1.38 -2.70
C SER A 80 17.05 -1.19 -2.51
N SER A 81 17.85 -2.15 -2.98
CA SER A 81 19.31 -2.05 -3.08
C SER A 81 19.77 -1.42 -4.40
N GLY A 82 18.93 -0.57 -5.01
CA GLY A 82 19.10 -0.04 -6.35
C GLY A 82 18.28 1.23 -6.58
N LEU A 83 18.47 1.84 -7.74
CA LEU A 83 17.78 3.05 -8.16
C LEU A 83 16.67 2.72 -9.16
N ILE A 84 15.51 3.36 -9.01
CA ILE A 84 14.37 3.24 -9.94
C ILE A 84 14.13 4.62 -10.52
N ILE A 85 14.37 4.76 -11.83
CA ILE A 85 14.16 6.01 -12.56
C ILE A 85 12.92 5.85 -13.43
N SER A 86 11.94 6.74 -13.31
CA SER A 86 10.79 6.81 -14.20
C SER A 86 10.93 7.94 -15.19
N GLY A 87 10.48 7.73 -16.42
CA GLY A 87 10.43 8.78 -17.43
C GLY A 87 10.31 8.23 -18.83
N GLN A 88 9.96 9.09 -19.79
CA GLN A 88 10.02 8.71 -21.19
C GLN A 88 11.48 8.58 -21.64
N ALA A 89 11.71 7.74 -22.64
CA ALA A 89 13.02 7.63 -23.26
C ALA A 89 13.40 8.99 -23.86
N SER A 90 14.59 9.48 -23.51
CA SER A 90 15.16 10.69 -24.06
C SER A 90 16.67 10.49 -24.23
N PRO A 91 17.31 11.13 -25.23
CA PRO A 91 18.73 10.96 -25.45
C PRO A 91 19.58 11.31 -24.22
N ALA A 92 19.16 12.31 -23.44
CA ALA A 92 19.84 12.69 -22.20
C ALA A 92 19.74 11.60 -21.12
N LEU A 93 18.56 10.98 -20.99
CA LEU A 93 18.35 9.89 -20.03
C LEU A 93 19.12 8.63 -20.46
N ASP A 94 19.13 8.31 -21.75
CA ASP A 94 19.87 7.16 -22.27
C ASP A 94 21.39 7.34 -22.06
N LEU A 95 21.91 8.55 -22.29
CA LEU A 95 23.29 8.88 -21.96
C LEU A 95 23.57 8.69 -20.46
N LEU A 96 22.71 9.20 -19.58
CA LEU A 96 22.85 9.03 -18.15
C LEU A 96 22.88 7.55 -17.74
N LEU A 97 21.93 6.76 -18.25
CA LEU A 97 21.81 5.33 -17.97
C LEU A 97 23.03 4.54 -18.48
N ASN A 98 23.65 4.97 -19.58
CA ASN A 98 24.86 4.35 -20.09
C ASN A 98 26.12 4.71 -19.28
N GLN A 99 26.15 5.88 -18.64
CA GLN A 99 27.29 6.32 -17.82
C GLN A 99 27.23 5.83 -16.36
N LEU A 100 26.04 5.63 -15.81
CA LEU A 100 25.82 5.16 -14.44
C LEU A 100 26.60 3.88 -14.09
N PRO A 101 26.60 2.82 -14.94
CA PRO A 101 27.35 1.59 -14.68
C PRO A 101 28.87 1.76 -14.71
N THR A 102 29.39 2.84 -15.29
CA THR A 102 30.85 3.07 -15.41
C THR A 102 31.47 3.54 -14.08
N HIS A 103 30.65 3.96 -13.12
CA HIS A 103 31.11 4.39 -11.81
C HIS A 103 31.42 3.18 -10.89
N PRO A 104 32.56 3.18 -10.16
CA PRO A 104 32.99 2.03 -9.33
C PRO A 104 32.03 1.70 -8.18
N ASP A 105 31.32 2.70 -7.64
CA ASP A 105 30.30 2.54 -6.59
C ASP A 105 28.87 2.72 -7.13
N ASN A 106 28.56 2.17 -8.30
CA ASN A 106 27.22 2.31 -8.87
C ASN A 106 26.17 1.45 -8.12
N LEU A 107 24.94 1.95 -8.13
CA LEU A 107 23.77 1.17 -7.75
C LEU A 107 23.12 0.58 -9.00
N PRO A 108 22.55 -0.64 -8.93
CA PRO A 108 21.79 -1.19 -10.05
C PRO A 108 20.60 -0.27 -10.36
N VAL A 109 20.43 0.08 -11.63
CA VAL A 109 19.41 1.02 -12.08
C VAL A 109 18.33 0.28 -12.86
N LEU A 110 17.07 0.55 -12.53
CA LEU A 110 15.90 0.12 -13.28
C LEU A 110 15.19 1.33 -13.86
N GLN A 111 14.99 1.33 -15.17
CA GLN A 111 14.20 2.34 -15.85
C GLN A 111 12.75 1.87 -16.01
N SER A 112 11.81 2.71 -15.59
CA SER A 112 10.39 2.56 -15.88
C SER A 112 9.99 3.56 -16.97
N HIS A 113 9.55 3.04 -18.12
CA HIS A 113 9.08 3.87 -19.22
C HIS A 113 7.65 4.36 -18.95
N MET A 114 7.55 5.57 -18.40
CA MET A 114 6.26 6.21 -18.10
C MET A 114 6.20 7.61 -18.67
N ASN A 115 5.00 8.11 -18.97
CA ASN A 115 4.81 9.52 -19.30
C ASN A 115 5.11 10.41 -18.09
N THR A 116 5.29 11.72 -18.32
CA THR A 116 5.64 12.69 -17.28
C THR A 116 4.66 12.69 -16.10
N TYR A 117 3.36 12.68 -16.37
CA TYR A 117 2.35 12.65 -15.32
C TYR A 117 2.47 11.41 -14.43
N ASN A 118 2.54 10.23 -15.02
CA ASN A 118 2.64 8.97 -14.28
C ASN A 118 3.98 8.83 -13.54
N GLY A 119 5.07 9.36 -14.11
CA GLY A 119 6.38 9.40 -13.46
C GLY A 119 6.36 10.28 -12.20
N LEU A 120 5.83 11.51 -12.31
CA LEU A 120 5.66 12.41 -11.18
C LEU A 120 4.68 11.87 -10.13
N TYR A 121 3.57 11.28 -10.57
CA TYR A 121 2.61 10.61 -9.68
C TYR A 121 3.28 9.47 -8.91
N SER A 122 4.08 8.65 -9.59
CA SER A 122 4.84 7.57 -8.95
C SER A 122 5.90 8.09 -7.98
N LEU A 123 6.52 9.23 -8.27
CA LEU A 123 7.47 9.89 -7.38
C LEU A 123 6.78 10.41 -6.11
N TYR A 124 5.62 11.06 -6.27
CA TYR A 124 4.83 11.60 -5.16
C TYR A 124 4.41 10.51 -4.16
N PHE A 125 4.07 9.32 -4.66
CA PHE A 125 3.71 8.16 -3.82
C PHE A 125 4.91 7.29 -3.44
N GLU A 126 6.14 7.75 -3.61
CA GLU A 126 7.36 7.02 -3.21
C GLU A 126 7.45 5.62 -3.84
N LYS A 127 7.12 5.51 -5.14
CA LYS A 127 7.23 4.25 -5.91
C LYS A 127 8.45 4.21 -6.81
N VAL A 128 9.10 5.34 -7.02
CA VAL A 128 10.33 5.50 -7.80
C VAL A 128 11.26 6.45 -7.08
N HIS A 129 12.57 6.33 -7.30
CA HIS A 129 13.55 7.20 -6.69
C HIS A 129 13.69 8.53 -7.44
N ILE A 130 13.57 8.49 -8.76
CA ILE A 130 13.72 9.65 -9.64
C ILE A 130 12.60 9.63 -10.68
N ALA A 131 12.05 10.81 -11.00
CA ALA A 131 11.19 11.00 -12.16
C ALA A 131 11.77 12.05 -13.11
N CYS A 132 11.95 11.68 -14.37
CA CYS A 132 12.32 12.56 -15.45
C CYS A 132 11.04 13.12 -16.09
N ALA A 133 10.88 14.43 -15.97
CA ALA A 133 9.76 15.18 -16.53
C ALA A 133 10.25 16.13 -17.63
N SER A 134 9.43 16.36 -18.65
CA SER A 134 9.64 17.41 -19.64
C SER A 134 8.62 18.52 -19.39
N ALA A 135 9.07 19.77 -19.40
CA ALA A 135 8.22 20.96 -19.32
C ALA A 135 8.58 21.91 -20.47
N SER A 136 7.61 22.72 -20.91
CA SER A 136 7.92 23.79 -21.86
C SER A 136 8.77 24.87 -21.16
N PRO A 137 9.63 25.60 -21.89
CA PRO A 137 10.43 26.68 -21.30
C PRO A 137 9.60 27.71 -20.54
N GLU A 138 8.38 27.98 -21.02
CA GLU A 138 7.43 28.91 -20.40
C GLU A 138 6.95 28.38 -19.04
N ASP A 139 6.67 27.08 -18.95
CA ASP A 139 6.23 26.43 -17.70
C ASP A 139 7.37 26.31 -16.67
N ILE A 140 8.62 26.20 -17.12
CA ILE A 140 9.79 26.07 -16.22
C ILE A 140 9.91 27.28 -15.28
N HIS A 141 9.61 28.49 -15.76
CA HIS A 141 9.68 29.70 -14.95
C HIS A 141 8.74 29.68 -13.75
N SER A 142 7.61 28.96 -13.84
CA SER A 142 6.66 28.81 -12.74
C SER A 142 7.09 27.79 -11.68
N LEU A 143 8.04 26.90 -12.03
CA LEU A 143 8.52 25.81 -11.19
C LEU A 143 9.78 26.18 -10.39
N ILE A 144 10.51 27.22 -10.81
CA ILE A 144 11.69 27.69 -10.08
C ILE A 144 11.20 28.53 -8.89
N PRO A 145 11.51 28.16 -7.64
CA PRO A 145 11.14 28.97 -6.50
C PRO A 145 11.77 30.35 -6.65
N VAL A 146 10.94 31.39 -6.56
CA VAL A 146 11.40 32.77 -6.66
C VAL A 146 12.34 33.02 -5.49
N SER A 147 13.63 33.21 -5.78
CA SER A 147 14.61 33.60 -4.77
C SER A 147 14.22 34.97 -4.22
N HIS A 148 13.76 35.00 -2.97
CA HIS A 148 13.58 36.22 -2.19
C HIS A 148 14.91 36.90 -1.89
#